data_AF-A0A951AFY8-F1
#
_entry.id   AF-A0A951AFY8-F1
#
_cell.length_a   1.000
_cell.length_b   1.000
_cell.length_c   1.000
_cell.angle_alpha   90.00
_cell.angle_beta   90.00
_cell.angle_gamma   90.00
#
_symmetry.space_group_name_H-M   'P 1'
#
loop_
_entity.id
_entity.type
_entity.pdbx_description
1 polymer ?
#
loop_
_entity_poly.entity_id
_entity_poly.type
_entity_poly.pdbx_seq_one_letter_code
_entity_poly.pdbx_strand_id
1 'polypeptide(L)' 'MDSTSLTTSSVTSGDAIRTRCVIVGGGPAGMMAGYLLARAGVDVVVLEKHA' A
#
# COMPACT_ATOMS: atom_id res chain seq x y z
N MET A 1 5.74 -12.35 -24.82
CA MET A 1 4.67 -11.86 -25.73
C MET A 1 3.75 -13.03 -26.02
N ASP A 2 2.97 -13.40 -25.01
CA ASP A 2 1.91 -14.39 -25.08
C ASP A 2 0.66 -13.75 -24.48
N SER A 3 -0.05 -13.01 -25.33
CA SER A 3 -1.41 -12.61 -25.09
C SER A 3 -2.31 -13.84 -25.21
N THR A 4 -2.74 -14.41 -24.09
CA THR A 4 -3.93 -15.28 -23.97
C THR A 4 -4.27 -15.26 -22.48
N SER A 5 -5.21 -14.48 -21.97
CA SER A 5 -6.65 -14.60 -22.16
C SER A 5 -7.26 -14.46 -20.76
N LEU A 6 -8.20 -13.54 -20.60
CA LEU A 6 -9.30 -13.62 -19.63
C LEU A 6 -8.92 -14.00 -18.19
N THR A 7 -8.60 -13.01 -17.37
CA THR A 7 -9.35 -12.89 -16.12
C THR A 7 -10.17 -11.61 -16.18
N THR A 8 -11.36 -11.78 -16.73
CA THR A 8 -12.55 -11.01 -16.31
C THR A 8 -12.79 -11.33 -14.83
N SER A 9 -11.90 -10.92 -13.94
CA SER A 9 -12.18 -10.86 -12.51
C SER A 9 -12.78 -9.49 -12.29
N SER A 10 -14.10 -9.47 -12.20
CA SER A 10 -14.88 -8.49 -11.45
C SER A 10 -13.98 -7.68 -10.52
N VAL A 11 -13.87 -6.36 -10.74
CA VAL A 11 -13.36 -5.43 -9.72
C VAL A 11 -14.22 -5.70 -8.50
N THR A 12 -13.70 -6.52 -7.59
CA THR A 12 -14.42 -7.00 -6.42
C THR A 12 -14.25 -5.91 -5.39
N SER A 13 -14.94 -4.78 -5.57
CA SER A 13 -15.12 -3.67 -4.63
C SER A 13 -13.92 -3.19 -3.78
N GLY A 14 -12.68 -3.54 -4.15
CA GLY A 14 -11.47 -3.15 -3.43
C GLY A 14 -10.25 -3.79 -4.08
N ASP A 15 -9.51 -2.99 -4.84
CA ASP A 15 -8.18 -3.38 -5.28
C ASP A 15 -7.29 -3.54 -4.03
N ALA A 16 -6.78 -4.74 -3.80
CA ALA A 16 -6.05 -5.05 -2.58
C ALA A 16 -4.60 -4.59 -2.71
N ILE A 17 -4.21 -3.61 -1.89
CA ILE A 17 -2.81 -3.15 -1.84
C ILE A 17 -2.00 -4.15 -1.01
N ARG A 18 -1.01 -4.80 -1.64
CA ARG A 18 -0.06 -5.68 -0.96
C ARG A 18 1.18 -4.88 -0.56
N THR A 19 1.53 -4.91 0.72
CA THR A 19 2.73 -4.24 1.27
C THR A 19 3.33 -5.06 2.41
N ARG A 20 4.55 -4.73 2.85
CA ARG A 20 5.21 -5.44 3.97
C ARG A 20 4.85 -4.85 5.33
N CYS A 21 4.47 -3.59 5.39
CA CYS A 21 4.08 -2.92 6.62
C CYS A 21 3.08 -1.80 6.34
N VAL A 22 2.09 -1.66 7.22
CA VAL A 22 1.10 -0.58 7.17
C VAL A 22 1.22 0.29 8.41
N ILE A 23 1.15 1.61 8.22
CA ILE A 23 1.17 2.61 9.28
C ILE A 23 -0.17 3.33 9.24
N VAL A 24 -0.85 3.43 10.38
CA VAL A 24 -2.11 4.15 10.49
C VAL A 24 -1.87 5.45 11.25
N GLY A 25 -2.15 6.58 10.61
CA GLY A 25 -1.90 7.94 11.10
C GLY A 25 -0.74 8.63 10.39
N GLY A 26 -1.01 9.78 9.77
CA GLY A 26 -0.09 10.66 9.06
C GLY A 26 0.49 11.80 9.93
N GLY A 27 0.47 11.65 11.25
CA GLY A 27 1.13 12.57 12.17
C GLY A 27 2.67 12.52 12.07
N PRO A 28 3.39 13.39 12.80
CA PRO A 28 4.85 13.46 12.74
C PRO A 28 5.55 12.13 13.03
N ALA A 29 5.03 11.37 14.01
CA ALA A 29 5.54 10.05 14.36
C ALA A 29 5.31 9.02 13.25
N GLY A 30 4.12 9.01 12.63
CA GLY A 30 3.77 8.07 11.56
C GLY A 30 4.57 8.32 10.28
N MET A 31 4.73 9.59 9.89
CA MET A 31 5.55 9.94 8.74
C MET A 31 7.03 9.64 8.96
N MET A 32 7.57 9.90 10.17
CA MET A 32 8.95 9.52 10.47
C MET A 32 9.16 8.01 10.48
N ALA A 33 8.24 7.24 11.04
CA ALA A 33 8.29 5.78 10.99
C ALA A 33 8.26 5.28 9.53
N GLY A 34 7.36 5.81 8.70
CA GLY A 34 7.28 5.48 7.27
C GLY A 34 8.57 5.82 6.51
N TYR A 35 9.14 7.00 6.76
CA TYR A 35 10.39 7.42 6.15
C TYR A 35 11.57 6.51 6.53
N LEU A 36 11.73 6.19 7.82
CA LEU A 36 12.81 5.33 8.30
C LEU A 36 12.68 3.90 7.75
N LEU A 37 11.46 3.35 7.72
CA LEU A 37 11.18 2.02 7.17
C LEU A 37 11.42 1.97 5.66
N ALA A 38 10.95 2.97 4.92
CA ALA A 38 11.22 3.08 3.48
C ALA A 38 12.72 3.19 3.19
N ARG A 39 13.46 3.99 3.97
CA ARG A 39 14.92 4.10 3.86
C ARG A 39 15.64 2.78 4.14
N ALA A 40 15.09 1.95 5.02
CA ALA A 40 15.59 0.59 5.27
C ALA A 40 15.19 -0.44 4.18
N GLY A 41 14.55 0.01 3.09
CA GLY A 41 14.10 -0.85 2.00
C GLY A 41 12.79 -1.60 2.29
N VAL A 42 12.02 -1.15 3.29
CA VAL A 42 10.69 -1.70 3.61
C VAL A 42 9.63 -1.04 2.76
N ASP A 43 8.92 -1.86 2.00
CA ASP A 43 7.70 -1.45 1.32
C ASP A 43 6.63 -1.18 2.38
N VAL A 44 6.21 0.07 2.46
CA VAL A 44 5.31 0.59 3.49
C VAL A 44 4.17 1.39 2.88
N VAL A 45 2.98 1.24 3.46
CA VAL A 45 1.81 2.06 3.14
C VAL A 45 1.40 2.84 4.38
N VAL A 46 1.15 4.14 4.23
CA VAL A 46 0.59 4.99 5.28
C VAL A 46 -0.88 5.26 4.97
N LEU A 47 -1.75 4.97 5.93
CA LEU A 47 -3.18 5.24 5.88
C LEU A 47 -3.49 6.39 6.85
N GLU A 48 -4.08 7.45 6.36
CA GLU A 48 -4.67 8.50 7.18
C GLU A 48 -6.14 8.60 6.84
N LYS A 49 -6.98 8.84 7.85
CA LYS A 49 -8.39 9.10 7.55
C LYS A 49 -8.44 10.36 6.68
N HIS A 50 -9.15 10.32 5.57
CA HIS A 50 -9.54 11.57 4.93
C HIS A 50 -10.41 12.33 5.95
N ALA A 51 -10.12 13.62 6.14
CA ALA A 51 -10.93 14.45 7.04
C ALA A 51 -12.36 14.54 6.51
#